data_AF-A0A9P0CE51-F1
#
_entry.id   AF-A0A9P0CE51-F1
#
_cell.length_a   1.000
_cell.length_b   1.000
_cell.length_c   1.000
_cell.angle_alpha   90.00
_cell.angle_beta   90.00
_cell.angle_gamma   90.00
#
_symmetry.space_group_name_H-M   'P 1'
#
loop_
_entity.id
_entity.type
_entity.pdbx_description
1 polymer ?
#
loop_
_entity_poly.entity_id
_entity_poly.type
_entity_poly.pdbx_seq_one_letter_code
_entity_poly.pdbx_strand_id
1 'polypeptide(L)'
;KPAELFKPQSYNKFLVAPGGDHVISLIDEISFQFPPSPPLSQLEEINQDLFCNGDNRPINCGANCQCTHMVDIPYNAIVEVVLVDEVQSPNLSHPFHLHGYSFNVIGIGRSPDQNVKKINLKHALDLDRRGLLHRQFNLPPAKDTIAVPNNGYVIFRFRADNPGYWLFHCHFLFHIVIGMNLIVHVGTQDDLPPVPPGFPRCGNHIPPIIPPPAIHDHHK
;
A
#
# COMPACT_ATOMS: atom_id res chain seq x y z
N LYS A 1 18.89 13.65 8.06
CA LYS A 1 20.35 13.89 8.30
C LYS A 1 21.14 12.61 8.00
N PRO A 2 22.43 12.66 7.62
CA PRO A 2 23.22 11.45 7.34
C PRO A 2 23.16 10.39 8.45
N ALA A 3 23.22 10.81 9.72
CA ALA A 3 23.11 9.91 10.88
C ALA A 3 21.74 9.21 11.02
N GLU A 4 20.68 9.72 10.38
CA GLU A 4 19.36 9.07 10.35
C GLU A 4 19.24 8.11 9.15
N LEU A 5 19.95 8.40 8.06
CA LEU A 5 19.95 7.60 6.83
C LEU A 5 20.87 6.38 6.93
N PHE A 6 22.01 6.53 7.60
CA PHE A 6 23.03 5.50 7.75
C PHE A 6 23.01 4.87 9.14
N LYS A 7 21.81 4.49 9.63
CA LYS A 7 21.75 3.66 10.83
C LYS A 7 22.13 2.22 10.46
N PRO A 8 23.10 1.60 11.16
CA PRO A 8 23.39 0.19 10.99
C PRO A 8 22.12 -0.63 11.07
N GLN A 9 21.99 -1.65 10.23
CA GLN A 9 20.82 -2.54 10.18
C GLN A 9 19.50 -1.86 9.77
N SER A 10 19.54 -0.66 9.18
CA SER A 10 18.37 -0.01 8.59
C SER A 10 18.51 0.14 7.08
N TYR A 11 17.48 -0.29 6.34
CA TYR A 11 17.39 -0.11 4.89
C TYR A 11 16.18 0.76 4.59
N ASN A 12 16.38 2.08 4.64
CA ASN A 12 15.30 3.03 4.38
C ASN A 12 15.04 3.11 2.87
N LYS A 13 13.79 2.90 2.45
CA LYS A 13 13.34 3.16 1.08
C LYS A 13 12.85 4.59 1.00
N PHE A 14 13.53 5.42 0.23
CA PHE A 14 13.13 6.80 -0.02
C PHE A 14 13.54 7.20 -1.44
N LEU A 15 12.81 8.14 -2.01
CA LEU A 15 13.26 8.87 -3.19
C LEU A 15 13.76 10.23 -2.74
N VAL A 16 14.88 10.67 -3.31
CA VAL A 16 15.39 12.03 -3.13
C VAL A 16 14.81 12.86 -4.27
N ALA A 17 13.89 13.77 -3.95
CA ALA A 17 13.37 14.72 -4.92
C ALA A 17 14.48 15.70 -5.36
N PRO A 18 14.36 16.37 -6.51
CA PRO A 18 15.36 17.34 -6.98
C PRO A 18 15.68 18.47 -5.98
N GLY A 19 14.78 18.76 -5.04
CA GLY A 19 14.98 19.71 -3.94
C GLY A 19 15.77 19.16 -2.74
N GLY A 20 16.16 17.88 -2.75
CA GLY A 20 16.86 17.21 -1.64
C GLY A 20 15.95 16.58 -0.59
N ASP A 21 14.62 16.69 -0.77
CA ASP A 21 13.66 16.11 0.16
C ASP A 21 13.51 14.60 -0.03
N HIS A 22 13.45 13.86 1.08
CA HIS A 22 13.16 12.44 1.09
C HIS A 22 11.65 12.22 1.05
N VAL A 23 11.18 11.48 0.05
CA VAL A 23 9.75 11.21 -0.16
C VAL A 23 9.47 9.74 0.12
N ILE A 24 8.46 9.51 0.95
CA ILE A 24 7.78 8.22 1.12
C ILE A 24 6.33 8.34 0.66
N SER A 25 5.69 7.22 0.38
CA SER A 25 4.26 7.18 0.09
C SER A 25 3.53 6.25 1.04
N LEU A 26 2.27 6.56 1.26
CA LEU A 26 1.44 5.96 2.29
C LEU A 26 0.07 5.58 1.70
N ILE A 27 -0.50 4.50 2.23
CA ILE A 27 -1.93 4.19 2.18
C ILE A 27 -2.36 4.02 3.63
N ASP A 28 -3.39 4.75 4.06
CA ASP A 28 -3.87 4.76 5.45
C ASP A 28 -2.74 4.96 6.48
N GLU A 29 -1.87 5.94 6.20
CA GLU A 29 -0.70 6.33 7.00
C GLU A 29 0.38 5.24 7.16
N ILE A 30 0.33 4.18 6.35
CA ILE A 30 1.30 3.10 6.35
C ILE A 30 2.08 3.11 5.03
N SER A 31 3.42 3.09 5.13
CA SER A 31 4.30 2.90 3.99
C SER A 31 4.61 1.41 3.85
N PHE A 32 4.20 0.82 2.74
CA PHE A 32 4.31 -0.62 2.53
C PHE A 32 5.76 -1.08 2.38
N GLN A 33 6.09 -2.14 3.11
CA GLN A 33 7.30 -2.94 2.88
C GLN A 33 6.92 -4.30 2.34
N PHE A 34 7.62 -4.75 1.29
CA PHE A 34 7.49 -6.12 0.82
C PHE A 34 8.00 -7.09 1.89
N PRO A 35 7.27 -8.18 2.16
CA PRO A 35 7.77 -9.24 3.01
C PRO A 35 8.97 -9.92 2.34
N PRO A 36 9.82 -10.62 3.13
CA PRO A 36 11.02 -11.27 2.62
C PRO A 36 10.75 -12.48 1.72
N SER A 37 9.52 -12.97 1.69
CA SER A 37 9.09 -14.10 0.87
C SER A 37 7.66 -13.87 0.39
N PRO A 38 7.23 -14.47 -0.74
CA PRO A 38 5.89 -14.26 -1.26
C PRO A 38 4.84 -14.91 -0.35
N PRO A 39 3.85 -14.16 0.18
CA PRO A 39 2.85 -14.72 1.09
C PRO A 39 1.97 -15.78 0.41
N LEU A 40 1.76 -15.67 -0.91
CA LEU A 40 0.95 -16.63 -1.67
C LEU A 40 1.54 -18.06 -1.68
N SER A 41 2.86 -18.22 -1.62
CA SER A 41 3.51 -19.53 -1.70
C SER A 41 4.34 -19.91 -0.48
N GLN A 42 4.71 -18.95 0.36
CA GLN A 42 5.68 -19.13 1.44
C GLN A 42 5.27 -18.35 2.70
N LEU A 43 3.96 -18.28 3.00
CA LEU A 43 3.44 -17.56 4.17
C LEU A 43 4.12 -17.98 5.48
N GLU A 44 4.38 -19.28 5.63
CA GLU A 44 5.01 -19.87 6.82
C GLU A 44 6.45 -19.37 7.07
N GLU A 45 7.12 -18.84 6.05
CA GLU A 45 8.47 -18.28 6.16
C GLU A 45 8.48 -16.80 6.61
N ILE A 46 7.30 -16.18 6.65
CA ILE A 46 7.14 -14.76 6.97
C ILE A 46 6.78 -14.63 8.44
N ASN A 47 7.54 -13.82 9.18
CA ASN A 47 7.14 -13.43 10.53
C ASN A 47 5.82 -12.65 10.47
N GLN A 48 4.78 -13.16 11.14
CA GLN A 48 3.45 -12.58 11.13
C GLN A 48 3.41 -11.16 11.73
N ASP A 49 4.36 -10.82 12.61
CA ASP A 49 4.51 -9.47 13.17
C ASP A 49 4.87 -8.40 12.12
N LEU A 50 5.26 -8.82 10.91
CA LEU A 50 5.53 -7.91 9.80
C LEU A 50 4.25 -7.39 9.13
N PHE A 51 3.13 -8.10 9.26
CA PHE A 51 1.86 -7.68 8.70
C PHE A 51 1.17 -6.65 9.59
N CYS A 52 0.54 -5.67 8.97
CA CYS A 52 -0.16 -4.60 9.67
C CYS A 52 -1.30 -4.04 8.81
N ASN A 53 -2.16 -3.25 9.43
CA ASN A 53 -3.25 -2.48 8.84
C ASN A 53 -3.56 -1.28 9.73
N GLY A 54 -4.63 -0.54 9.42
CA GLY A 54 -5.06 0.63 10.18
C GLY A 54 -5.31 0.36 11.67
N ASP A 55 -5.73 -0.84 12.04
CA ASP A 55 -6.14 -1.21 13.40
C ASP A 55 -5.03 -1.89 14.22
N ASN A 56 -4.03 -2.51 13.58
CA ASN A 56 -2.98 -3.30 14.24
C ASN A 56 -1.55 -2.84 13.89
N ARG A 57 -1.32 -1.53 13.89
CA ARG A 57 0.01 -0.96 13.62
C ARG A 57 1.05 -1.38 14.68
N PRO A 58 2.33 -1.54 14.31
CA PRO A 58 3.41 -1.85 15.26
C PRO A 58 3.48 -0.87 16.44
N ILE A 59 3.80 -1.35 17.65
CA ILE A 59 3.79 -0.54 18.89
C ILE A 59 4.69 0.71 18.81
N ASN A 60 5.81 0.64 18.10
CA ASN A 60 6.76 1.75 17.94
C ASN A 60 6.56 2.52 16.62
N CYS A 61 5.36 2.46 16.04
CA CYS A 61 5.02 3.15 14.81
C CYS A 61 4.92 4.66 15.06
N GLY A 62 5.97 5.40 14.65
CA GLY A 62 5.99 6.86 14.65
C GLY A 62 5.21 7.46 13.45
N ALA A 63 5.53 8.69 13.06
CA ALA A 63 4.85 9.38 11.96
C ALA A 63 4.95 8.68 10.59
N ASN A 64 5.93 7.80 10.40
CA ASN A 64 6.20 7.08 9.15
C ASN A 64 6.15 5.56 9.42
N CYS A 65 4.95 5.02 9.60
CA CYS A 65 4.79 3.58 9.83
C CYS A 65 5.30 2.78 8.64
N GLN A 66 6.05 1.72 8.90
CA GLN A 66 6.53 0.82 7.86
C GLN A 66 6.30 -0.63 8.25
N CYS A 67 5.56 -1.35 7.41
CA CYS A 67 5.22 -2.76 7.60
C CYS A 67 4.58 -3.29 6.31
N THR A 68 4.32 -4.60 6.25
CA THR A 68 3.58 -5.23 5.16
C THR A 68 2.10 -4.92 5.33
N HIS A 69 1.64 -3.80 4.77
CA HIS A 69 0.23 -3.40 4.84
C HIS A 69 -0.66 -4.44 4.14
N MET A 70 -1.54 -5.09 4.89
CA MET A 70 -2.43 -6.14 4.42
C MET A 70 -3.83 -5.97 5.01
N VAL A 71 -4.85 -6.06 4.17
CA VAL A 71 -6.26 -6.04 4.57
C VAL A 71 -6.89 -7.39 4.25
N ASP A 72 -7.42 -8.05 5.27
CA ASP A 72 -8.11 -9.33 5.16
C ASP A 72 -9.58 -9.15 4.74
N ILE A 73 -10.00 -9.90 3.73
CA ILE A 73 -11.34 -9.86 3.16
C ILE A 73 -11.92 -11.29 3.13
N PRO A 74 -13.13 -11.50 3.67
CA PRO A 74 -13.79 -12.79 3.57
C PRO A 74 -14.02 -13.23 2.12
N TYR A 75 -13.82 -14.51 1.84
CA TYR A 75 -14.10 -15.08 0.53
C TYR A 75 -15.57 -14.82 0.12
N ASN A 76 -15.76 -14.44 -1.14
CA ASN A 76 -17.03 -14.12 -1.78
C ASN A 76 -17.75 -12.87 -1.24
N ALA A 77 -17.09 -12.05 -0.41
CA ALA A 77 -17.62 -10.76 0.03
C ALA A 77 -17.81 -9.78 -1.15
N ILE A 78 -18.83 -8.93 -1.07
CA ILE A 78 -18.92 -7.73 -1.93
C ILE A 78 -18.20 -6.60 -1.22
N VAL A 79 -17.09 -6.16 -1.82
CA VAL A 79 -16.23 -5.13 -1.26
C VAL A 79 -16.53 -3.81 -1.96
N GLU A 80 -16.74 -2.75 -1.19
CA GLU A 80 -16.73 -1.37 -1.69
C GLU A 80 -15.47 -0.69 -1.15
N VAL A 81 -14.68 -0.10 -2.07
CA VAL A 81 -13.51 0.68 -1.73
C VAL A 81 -13.80 2.14 -2.02
N VAL A 82 -13.60 2.99 -1.02
CA VAL A 82 -13.62 4.45 -1.15
C VAL A 82 -12.18 4.94 -1.04
N LEU A 83 -11.58 5.24 -2.19
CA LEU A 83 -10.20 5.68 -2.28
C LEU A 83 -10.13 7.20 -2.39
N VAL A 84 -9.37 7.83 -1.51
CA VAL A 84 -9.30 9.29 -1.37
C VAL A 84 -7.85 9.73 -1.58
N ASP A 85 -7.64 10.69 -2.48
CA ASP A 85 -6.34 11.34 -2.62
C ASP A 85 -6.27 12.57 -1.70
N GLU A 86 -5.50 12.45 -0.62
CA GLU A 86 -5.29 13.55 0.32
C GLU A 86 -4.22 14.55 -0.14
N VAL A 87 -3.45 14.27 -1.20
CA VAL A 87 -2.34 15.15 -1.61
C VAL A 87 -2.84 16.25 -2.54
N GLN A 88 -2.42 17.48 -2.26
CA GLN A 88 -2.64 18.63 -3.14
C GLN A 88 -1.38 18.91 -3.95
N SER A 89 -1.19 18.16 -5.03
CA SER A 89 -0.14 18.44 -5.99
C SER A 89 -0.78 18.69 -7.35
N PRO A 90 -0.76 19.93 -7.86
CA PRO A 90 -1.32 20.25 -9.16
C PRO A 90 -0.77 19.29 -10.23
N ASN A 91 -1.67 18.74 -11.06
CA ASN A 91 -1.35 17.77 -12.12
C ASN A 91 -0.87 16.39 -11.65
N LEU A 92 -0.92 16.07 -10.35
CA LEU A 92 -0.66 14.72 -9.86
C LEU A 92 -1.97 13.97 -9.69
N SER A 93 -2.10 12.83 -10.37
CA SER A 93 -3.15 11.85 -10.12
C SER A 93 -2.49 10.52 -9.75
N HIS A 94 -3.21 9.67 -9.03
CA HIS A 94 -2.69 8.38 -8.59
C HIS A 94 -3.46 7.27 -9.30
N PRO A 95 -2.91 6.63 -10.35
CA PRO A 95 -3.56 5.49 -10.99
C PRO A 95 -3.46 4.27 -10.08
N PHE A 96 -4.55 3.82 -9.46
CA PHE A 96 -4.53 2.63 -8.61
C PHE A 96 -4.93 1.39 -9.38
N HIS A 97 -4.13 0.33 -9.26
CA HIS A 97 -4.31 -0.96 -9.89
C HIS A 97 -4.51 -2.05 -8.84
N LEU A 98 -5.45 -2.97 -9.07
CA LEU A 98 -5.71 -4.14 -8.22
C LEU A 98 -5.41 -5.42 -9.00
N HIS A 99 -4.48 -6.23 -8.48
CA HIS A 99 -4.17 -7.54 -9.06
C HIS A 99 -5.32 -8.53 -8.81
N GLY A 100 -5.43 -9.55 -9.66
CA GLY A 100 -6.38 -10.66 -9.47
C GLY A 100 -7.86 -10.32 -9.70
N TYR A 101 -8.19 -9.04 -9.90
CA TYR A 101 -9.57 -8.56 -10.02
C TYR A 101 -9.71 -7.49 -11.10
N SER A 102 -10.90 -7.45 -11.69
CA SER A 102 -11.48 -6.20 -12.21
C SER A 102 -12.55 -5.71 -11.22
N PHE A 103 -12.75 -4.41 -11.16
CA PHE A 103 -13.73 -3.75 -10.31
C PHE A 103 -14.62 -2.81 -11.11
N ASN A 104 -15.84 -2.61 -10.61
CA ASN A 104 -16.81 -1.70 -11.20
C ASN A 104 -16.68 -0.33 -10.54
N VAL A 105 -16.30 0.69 -11.31
CA VAL A 105 -16.20 2.07 -10.80
C VAL A 105 -17.60 2.68 -10.73
N ILE A 106 -18.09 2.91 -9.51
CA ILE A 106 -19.44 3.42 -9.25
C ILE A 106 -19.45 4.89 -8.83
N GLY A 107 -18.31 5.48 -8.50
CA GLY A 107 -18.24 6.89 -8.14
C GLY A 107 -16.87 7.47 -8.44
N ILE A 108 -16.83 8.71 -8.89
CA ILE A 108 -15.60 9.49 -9.04
C ILE A 108 -15.95 10.96 -8.88
N GLY A 109 -15.15 11.69 -8.12
CA GLY A 109 -15.47 13.09 -7.86
C GLY A 109 -14.45 13.83 -7.03
N ARG A 110 -14.83 15.04 -6.64
CA ARG A 110 -14.13 15.90 -5.70
C ARG A 110 -15.10 16.37 -4.63
N SER A 111 -14.60 17.04 -3.59
CA SER A 111 -15.47 17.68 -2.60
C SER A 111 -16.48 18.61 -3.30
N PRO A 112 -17.79 18.49 -3.00
CA PRO A 112 -18.79 19.42 -3.51
C PRO A 112 -18.67 20.81 -2.85
N ASP A 113 -18.06 20.88 -1.65
CA ASP A 113 -17.76 22.15 -0.99
C ASP A 113 -16.49 22.76 -1.60
N GLN A 114 -16.65 23.88 -2.30
CA GLN A 114 -15.57 24.64 -2.94
C GLN A 114 -14.64 25.33 -1.92
N ASN A 115 -15.06 25.48 -0.66
CA ASN A 115 -14.22 26.04 0.40
C ASN A 115 -13.25 24.99 0.96
N VAL A 116 -13.55 23.71 0.77
CA VAL A 116 -12.66 22.62 1.18
C VAL A 116 -11.51 22.56 0.20
N LYS A 117 -10.40 23.16 0.62
CA LYS A 117 -9.17 23.09 -0.13
C LYS A 117 -8.71 21.65 -0.19
N LYS A 118 -8.59 20.94 0.94
CA LYS A 118 -8.00 19.58 1.03
C LYS A 118 -9.04 18.55 1.48
N ILE A 119 -9.28 17.51 0.67
CA ILE A 119 -10.00 16.33 1.12
C ILE A 119 -9.07 15.49 2.01
N ASN A 120 -9.64 14.94 3.08
CA ASN A 120 -8.98 13.95 3.92
C ASN A 120 -9.99 12.86 4.29
N LEU A 121 -9.52 11.78 4.93
CA LEU A 121 -10.37 10.69 5.37
C LEU A 121 -11.60 11.18 6.17
N LYS A 122 -11.41 12.10 7.13
CA LYS A 122 -12.51 12.63 7.95
C LYS A 122 -13.58 13.33 7.11
N HIS A 123 -13.16 14.13 6.13
CA HIS A 123 -14.07 14.83 5.22
C HIS A 123 -14.79 13.85 4.29
N ALA A 124 -14.09 12.87 3.73
CA ALA A 124 -14.70 11.85 2.89
C ALA A 124 -15.75 11.03 3.66
N LEU A 125 -15.47 10.67 4.92
CA LEU A 125 -16.44 9.99 5.79
C LEU A 125 -17.66 10.87 6.10
N ASP A 126 -17.50 12.18 6.30
CA ASP A 126 -18.64 13.11 6.47
C ASP A 126 -19.50 13.18 5.20
N LEU A 127 -18.86 13.34 4.03
CA LEU A 127 -19.53 13.35 2.74
C LEU A 127 -20.31 12.05 2.54
N ASP A 128 -19.74 10.91 2.90
CA ASP A 128 -20.40 9.62 2.73
C ASP A 128 -21.62 9.48 3.65
N ARG A 129 -21.47 9.82 4.94
CA ARG A 129 -22.57 9.81 5.92
C ARG A 129 -23.74 10.71 5.51
N ARG A 130 -23.44 11.81 4.81
CA ARG A 130 -24.43 12.77 4.29
C ARG A 130 -24.99 12.39 2.92
N GLY A 131 -24.53 11.29 2.31
CA GLY A 131 -24.94 10.84 0.98
C GLY A 131 -24.43 11.71 -0.17
N LEU A 132 -23.35 12.46 0.06
CA LEU A 132 -22.73 13.37 -0.92
C LEU A 132 -21.62 12.70 -1.75
N LEU A 133 -21.22 11.48 -1.38
CA LEU A 133 -20.42 10.60 -2.22
C LEU A 133 -21.35 9.82 -3.19
N HIS A 134 -21.64 10.44 -4.33
CA HIS A 134 -22.57 9.89 -5.31
C HIS A 134 -22.09 8.55 -5.89
N ARG A 135 -23.01 7.58 -5.96
CA ARG A 135 -22.78 6.24 -6.53
C ARG A 135 -23.76 5.99 -7.68
N GLN A 136 -23.22 5.60 -8.83
CA GLN A 136 -23.94 5.26 -10.05
C GLN A 136 -23.86 3.74 -10.27
N PHE A 137 -24.98 3.07 -10.02
CA PHE A 137 -25.07 1.60 -10.11
C PHE A 137 -25.49 1.08 -11.49
N ASN A 138 -25.97 1.97 -12.37
CA ASN A 138 -26.42 1.57 -13.69
C ASN A 138 -25.22 1.47 -14.65
N LEU A 139 -24.87 0.23 -15.04
CA LEU A 139 -23.80 -0.09 -15.98
C LEU A 139 -22.45 0.60 -15.66
N PRO A 140 -21.91 0.44 -14.43
CA PRO A 140 -20.60 0.98 -14.11
C PRO A 140 -19.51 0.35 -14.99
N PRO A 141 -18.50 1.11 -15.42
CA PRO A 141 -17.39 0.55 -16.18
C PRO A 141 -16.55 -0.39 -15.30
N ALA A 142 -16.30 -1.59 -15.81
CA ALA A 142 -15.31 -2.50 -15.24
C ALA A 142 -13.89 -2.06 -15.63
N LYS A 143 -12.99 -2.01 -14.65
CA LYS A 143 -11.58 -1.62 -14.79
C LYS A 143 -10.71 -2.43 -13.84
N ASP A 144 -9.43 -2.58 -14.15
CA ASP A 144 -8.41 -3.05 -13.20
C ASP A 144 -7.59 -1.88 -12.63
N THR A 145 -7.65 -0.71 -13.27
CA THR A 145 -6.85 0.48 -12.98
C THR A 145 -7.69 1.74 -13.12
N ILE A 146 -7.60 2.66 -12.16
CA ILE A 146 -8.32 3.93 -12.19
C ILE A 146 -7.48 5.07 -11.61
N ALA A 147 -7.43 6.19 -12.34
CA ALA A 147 -6.79 7.41 -11.86
C ALA A 147 -7.67 8.09 -10.80
N VAL A 148 -7.18 8.12 -9.56
CA VAL A 148 -7.79 8.94 -8.51
C VAL A 148 -7.53 10.40 -8.83
N PRO A 149 -8.57 11.24 -8.98
CA PRO A 149 -8.39 12.65 -9.27
C PRO A 149 -7.62 13.35 -8.15
N ASN A 150 -6.77 14.31 -8.50
CA ASN A 150 -6.12 15.14 -7.49
C ASN A 150 -7.16 15.73 -6.53
N ASN A 151 -6.91 15.58 -5.22
CA ASN A 151 -7.77 16.11 -4.17
C ASN A 151 -9.23 15.66 -4.35
N GLY A 152 -9.40 14.37 -4.66
CA GLY A 152 -10.67 13.77 -5.03
C GLY A 152 -10.81 12.36 -4.49
N TYR A 153 -11.83 11.67 -4.98
CA TYR A 153 -12.14 10.31 -4.58
C TYR A 153 -12.57 9.45 -5.76
N VAL A 154 -12.41 8.14 -5.60
CA VAL A 154 -12.97 7.09 -6.46
C VAL A 154 -13.66 6.07 -5.56
N ILE A 155 -14.81 5.58 -6.00
CA ILE A 155 -15.55 4.50 -5.35
C ILE A 155 -15.71 3.38 -6.35
N PHE A 156 -15.27 2.18 -5.98
CA PHE A 156 -15.45 1.00 -6.81
C PHE A 156 -15.88 -0.20 -5.98
N ARG A 157 -16.49 -1.18 -6.65
CA ARG A 157 -16.88 -2.46 -6.05
C ARG A 157 -16.33 -3.64 -6.82
N PHE A 158 -15.95 -4.68 -6.08
CA PHE A 158 -15.64 -5.99 -6.64
C PHE A 158 -16.19 -7.08 -5.72
N ARG A 159 -16.34 -8.28 -6.28
CA ARG A 159 -16.62 -9.49 -5.50
C ARG A 159 -15.27 -10.15 -5.22
N ALA A 160 -15.00 -10.48 -3.96
CA ALA A 160 -13.77 -11.14 -3.55
C ALA A 160 -13.85 -12.67 -3.82
N ASP A 161 -14.04 -13.07 -5.07
CA ASP A 161 -14.24 -14.46 -5.52
C ASP A 161 -12.96 -15.16 -6.01
N ASN A 162 -11.80 -14.53 -5.85
CA ASN A 162 -10.50 -15.08 -6.20
C ASN A 162 -9.58 -15.09 -4.95
N PRO A 163 -9.53 -16.19 -4.19
CA PRO A 163 -8.69 -16.31 -3.00
C PRO A 163 -7.21 -16.07 -3.33
N GLY A 164 -6.50 -15.34 -2.47
CA GLY A 164 -5.10 -15.00 -2.72
C GLY A 164 -4.62 -13.74 -2.02
N TYR A 165 -3.36 -13.38 -2.29
CA TYR A 165 -2.70 -12.18 -1.78
C TYR A 165 -2.45 -11.23 -2.96
N TRP A 166 -3.33 -10.26 -3.13
CA TRP A 166 -3.36 -9.42 -4.33
C TRP A 166 -2.80 -8.04 -4.06
N LEU A 167 -1.78 -7.64 -4.84
CA LEU A 167 -1.20 -6.32 -4.69
C LEU A 167 -2.20 -5.25 -5.20
N PHE A 168 -2.48 -4.28 -4.34
CA PHE A 168 -3.20 -3.06 -4.65
C PHE A 168 -2.26 -1.88 -4.52
N HIS A 169 -2.00 -1.16 -5.61
CA HIS A 169 -0.94 -0.17 -5.60
C HIS A 169 -1.16 0.96 -6.60
N CYS A 170 -0.52 2.09 -6.35
CA CYS A 170 -0.40 3.13 -7.36
C CYS A 170 0.49 2.62 -8.51
N HIS A 171 0.05 2.69 -9.75
CA HIS A 171 0.75 2.25 -10.96
C HIS A 171 1.75 3.30 -11.47
N PHE A 172 2.26 4.16 -10.57
CA PHE A 172 3.44 4.97 -10.81
C PHE A 172 4.60 4.31 -10.09
N LEU A 173 5.60 3.87 -10.88
CA LEU A 173 6.73 3.07 -10.40
C LEU A 173 7.40 3.69 -9.18
N PHE A 174 7.59 5.01 -9.19
CA PHE A 174 8.16 5.74 -8.06
C PHE A 174 7.34 5.56 -6.78
N HIS A 175 6.02 5.72 -6.83
CA HIS A 175 5.13 5.55 -5.67
C HIS A 175 5.09 4.11 -5.16
N ILE A 176 5.14 3.11 -6.05
CA ILE A 176 5.27 1.68 -5.66
C ILE A 176 6.53 1.48 -4.82
N VAL A 177 7.68 1.95 -5.33
CA VAL A 177 8.99 1.73 -4.70
C VAL A 177 9.08 2.38 -3.33
N ILE A 178 8.40 3.51 -3.12
CA ILE A 178 8.39 4.23 -1.84
C ILE A 178 7.16 3.93 -0.96
N GLY A 179 6.42 2.87 -1.26
CA GLY A 179 5.47 2.27 -0.31
C GLY A 179 3.98 2.56 -0.52
N MET A 180 3.55 3.11 -1.66
CA MET A 180 2.13 3.29 -2.00
C MET A 180 1.46 1.98 -2.44
N ASN A 181 1.47 0.98 -1.56
CA ASN A 181 0.95 -0.35 -1.82
C ASN A 181 0.19 -0.91 -0.61
N LEU A 182 -0.62 -1.92 -0.87
CA LEU A 182 -1.43 -2.68 0.08
C LEU A 182 -1.57 -4.09 -0.49
N ILE A 183 -1.61 -5.12 0.36
CA ILE A 183 -2.06 -6.46 -0.03
C ILE A 183 -3.53 -6.61 0.33
N VAL A 184 -4.36 -6.95 -0.65
CA VAL A 184 -5.73 -7.43 -0.43
C VAL A 184 -5.66 -8.95 -0.29
N HIS A 185 -5.81 -9.45 0.94
CA HIS A 185 -5.83 -10.88 1.22
C HIS A 185 -7.28 -11.38 1.21
N VAL A 186 -7.58 -12.34 0.35
CA VAL A 186 -8.94 -12.88 0.16
C VAL A 186 -8.96 -14.35 0.54
N GLY A 187 -9.89 -14.71 1.43
CA GLY A 187 -10.07 -16.09 1.88
C GLY A 187 -9.04 -16.51 2.92
N THR A 188 -8.77 -17.81 2.96
CA THR A 188 -7.84 -18.49 3.86
C THR A 188 -6.83 -19.31 3.07
N GLN A 189 -5.82 -19.86 3.73
CA GLN A 189 -4.84 -20.73 3.08
C GLN A 189 -5.47 -22.00 2.48
N ASP A 190 -6.57 -22.50 3.06
CA ASP A 190 -7.30 -23.68 2.58
C ASP A 190 -8.07 -23.41 1.27
N ASP A 191 -8.33 -22.14 0.95
CA ASP A 191 -9.00 -21.74 -0.29
C ASP A 191 -8.03 -21.65 -1.48
N LEU A 192 -6.72 -21.77 -1.23
CA LEU A 192 -5.67 -21.64 -2.24
C LEU A 192 -5.29 -22.99 -2.86
N PRO A 193 -4.94 -23.03 -4.16
CA PRO A 193 -4.34 -24.22 -4.74
C PRO A 193 -2.99 -24.51 -4.07
N PRO A 194 -2.53 -25.78 -4.05
CA PRO A 194 -1.23 -26.12 -3.52
C PRO A 194 -0.13 -25.43 -4.34
N VAL A 195 0.97 -25.08 -3.66
CA VAL A 195 2.15 -24.51 -4.31
C VAL A 195 2.68 -25.52 -5.33
N PRO A 196 2.96 -25.10 -6.59
CA PRO A 196 3.47 -26.00 -7.62
C PRO A 196 4.75 -26.74 -7.18
N PRO A 197 4.90 -28.04 -7.52
CA PRO A 197 6.13 -28.77 -7.22
C PRO A 197 7.37 -28.09 -7.81
N GLY A 198 8.41 -27.91 -6.99
CA GLY A 198 9.65 -27.25 -7.41
C GLY A 198 9.56 -25.72 -7.56
N PHE A 199 8.50 -25.09 -7.06
CA PHE A 199 8.41 -23.63 -7.05
C PHE A 199 9.60 -23.01 -6.28
N PRO A 200 10.29 -21.99 -6.84
CA PRO A 200 11.44 -21.38 -6.18
C PRO A 200 11.08 -20.84 -4.81
N ARG A 201 11.86 -21.23 -3.79
CA ARG A 201 11.77 -20.66 -2.45
C ARG A 201 12.69 -19.46 -2.33
N CYS A 202 12.21 -18.47 -1.60
CA CYS A 202 12.98 -17.33 -1.16
C CYS A 202 13.60 -17.67 0.21
N GLY A 203 14.31 -16.71 0.77
CA GLY A 203 14.71 -16.74 2.16
C GLY A 203 14.95 -15.31 2.60
N ASN A 204 15.14 -15.10 3.91
CA ASN A 204 15.61 -13.83 4.43
C ASN A 204 17.05 -13.59 3.95
N HIS A 205 17.25 -12.84 2.86
CA HIS A 205 18.58 -12.37 2.48
C HIS A 205 19.00 -11.22 3.41
N ILE A 206 19.39 -11.57 4.64
CA ILE A 206 20.11 -10.67 5.52
C ILE A 206 21.60 -10.96 5.30
N PRO A 207 22.36 -10.08 4.62
CA PRO A 207 23.78 -10.33 4.40
C PRO A 207 24.51 -10.44 5.75
N PRO A 208 25.49 -11.36 5.89
CA PRO A 208 26.28 -11.47 7.12
C PRO A 208 27.03 -10.16 7.38
N ILE A 209 26.97 -9.69 8.62
CA ILE A 209 27.65 -8.47 9.06
C ILE A 209 29.13 -8.81 9.21
N ILE A 210 29.96 -8.40 8.26
CA ILE A 210 31.41 -8.36 8.45
C ILE A 210 31.70 -7.00 9.10
N PRO A 211 32.16 -6.94 10.36
CA PRO A 211 32.60 -5.67 10.95
C PRO A 211 33.67 -5.07 10.04
N PRO A 212 33.65 -3.75 9.76
CA PRO A 212 34.75 -3.13 9.04
C PRO A 212 36.06 -3.47 9.77
N PRO A 213 37.13 -3.86 9.06
CA PRO A 213 38.42 -4.09 9.70
C PRO A 213 38.78 -2.87 10.53
N ALA A 214 39.27 -3.10 11.75
CA ALA A 214 39.73 -2.04 12.63
C ALA A 214 40.65 -1.12 11.81
N ILE A 215 40.31 0.16 11.76
CA ILE A 215 41.16 1.16 11.11
C ILE A 215 42.47 1.15 11.92
N HIS A 216 43.50 0.52 11.37
CA HIS A 216 44.84 0.66 11.90
C HIS A 216 45.23 2.12 11.71
N ASP A 217 45.34 2.82 12.84
CA ASP A 217 45.76 4.20 12.92
C ASP A 217 47.21 4.30 12.41
N HIS A 218 47.38 4.58 11.12
CA HIS A 218 48.68 4.84 10.51
C HIS A 218 49.07 6.30 10.76
N HIS A 219 49.20 6.65 12.04
CA HIS A 219 49.89 7.86 12.48
C HIS A 219 51.07 7.46 13.36
N LYS A 220 52.22 7.23 12.70
CA LYS A 220 53.56 7.43 13.22
C LYS A 220 54.38 8.16 12.18
#